data_AF-A0A2R6C528-F1
#
_entry.id   AF-A0A2R6C528-F1
#
_cell.length_a   1.000
_cell.length_b   1.000
_cell.length_c   1.000
_cell.angle_alpha   90.00
_cell.angle_beta   90.00
_cell.angle_gamma   90.00
#
_symmetry.space_group_name_H-M   'P 1'
#
loop_
_entity.id
_entity.type
_entity.pdbx_description
1 polymer ?
#
loop_
_entity_poly.entity_id
_entity_poly.type
_entity_poly.pdbx_seq_one_letter_code
_entity_poly.pdbx_strand_id
1 'polypeptide(L)'
;MLLVLRDLMGITRNLHETRTILNESKIMVNGKVVRRPDFPIGVMDILSIPDMGAHYRVLPYNGSLAAHRIQDSELFRLLRVENKTIVKGLKLQLNLSGGVNMLLDLKDPQDAKNNVYSTLDSLKTDLR
;
A
#
# COMPACT_ATOMS: atom_id res chain seq x y z
N MET A 1 -2.45 4.09 -12.14
CA MET A 1 -1.39 3.16 -12.58
C MET A 1 -0.73 3.64 -13.87
N LEU A 2 -1.50 4.09 -14.88
CA LEU A 2 -0.96 4.64 -16.14
C LEU A 2 0.18 5.67 -15.93
N LEU A 3 -0.06 6.70 -15.12
CA LEU A 3 0.94 7.74 -14.86
C LEU A 3 2.22 7.20 -14.21
N VAL A 4 2.10 6.18 -13.36
CA VAL A 4 3.27 5.56 -12.72
C VAL A 4 4.11 4.80 -13.75
N LEU A 5 3.48 3.95 -14.57
CA LEU A 5 4.20 3.14 -15.55
C LEU A 5 4.76 3.97 -16.70
N ARG A 6 4.05 5.02 -17.14
CA ARG A 6 4.48 5.90 -18.23
C ARG A 6 5.41 7.01 -17.74
N ASP A 7 4.98 7.80 -16.76
CA ASP A 7 5.67 9.05 -16.39
C ASP A 7 6.72 8.85 -15.30
N LEU A 8 6.51 7.94 -14.34
CA LEU A 8 7.49 7.71 -13.26
C LEU A 8 8.54 6.67 -13.63
N MET A 9 8.17 5.63 -14.38
CA MET A 9 9.06 4.51 -14.70
C MET A 9 9.47 4.42 -16.16
N GLY A 10 8.74 5.06 -17.08
CA GLY A 10 9.04 5.00 -18.52
C GLY A 10 8.89 3.61 -19.15
N ILE A 11 8.17 2.68 -18.53
CA ILE A 11 7.98 1.30 -19.02
C ILE A 11 7.06 1.28 -20.24
N THR A 12 6.03 2.11 -20.23
CA THR A 12 4.99 2.17 -21.27
C THR A 12 4.92 3.54 -21.89
N ARG A 13 4.55 3.66 -23.16
CA ARG A 13 4.38 4.96 -23.85
C ARG A 13 2.92 5.40 -23.92
N ASN A 14 2.00 4.46 -24.03
CA ASN A 14 0.57 4.73 -24.23
C ASN A 14 -0.34 3.89 -23.32
N LEU A 15 -1.63 4.24 -23.30
CA LEU A 15 -2.63 3.52 -22.50
C LEU A 15 -2.84 2.07 -22.97
N HIS A 16 -2.65 1.80 -24.26
CA HIS A 16 -2.84 0.46 -24.83
C HIS A 16 -1.80 -0.52 -24.26
N GLU A 17 -0.52 -0.18 -24.33
CA GLU A 17 0.59 -0.94 -23.73
C GLU A 17 0.41 -1.14 -22.23
N THR A 18 0.00 -0.07 -21.52
CA THR A 18 -0.30 -0.14 -20.09
C THR A 18 -1.37 -1.17 -19.79
N ARG A 19 -2.47 -1.18 -20.56
CA ARG A 19 -3.54 -2.18 -20.40
C ARG A 19 -3.05 -3.59 -20.69
N THR A 20 -2.23 -3.77 -21.73
CA THR A 20 -1.65 -5.08 -22.07
C THR A 20 -0.84 -5.65 -20.90
N ILE A 21 0.11 -4.88 -20.36
CA ILE A 21 0.96 -5.35 -19.24
C ILE A 21 0.11 -5.63 -17.99
N LEU A 22 -0.88 -4.78 -17.70
CA LEU A 22 -1.76 -4.98 -16.55
C LEU A 22 -2.65 -6.22 -16.70
N ASN A 23 -3.15 -6.49 -17.91
CA ASN A 23 -3.94 -7.69 -18.20
C ASN A 23 -3.10 -8.97 -18.09
N GLU A 24 -1.83 -8.91 -18.49
CA GLU A 24 -0.85 -9.99 -18.29
C GLU A 24 -0.53 -10.25 -16.82
N SER A 25 -1.06 -9.46 -15.88
CA SER A 25 -0.92 -9.68 -14.43
C SER A 25 0.52 -9.56 -13.92
N LYS A 26 1.39 -8.87 -14.68
CA LYS A 26 2.82 -8.71 -14.41
C LYS A 26 3.15 -7.68 -13.33
N ILE A 27 2.13 -6.96 -12.86
CA ILE A 27 2.30 -5.85 -11.93
C ILE A 27 1.48 -6.09 -10.67
N MET A 28 2.16 -5.98 -9.54
CA MET A 28 1.56 -6.09 -8.22
C MET A 28 1.75 -4.79 -7.46
N VAL A 29 0.70 -4.34 -6.77
CA VAL A 29 0.77 -3.22 -5.82
C VAL A 29 0.45 -3.77 -4.44
N ASN A 30 1.33 -3.52 -3.48
CA ASN A 30 1.18 -3.97 -2.10
C ASN A 30 0.89 -5.49 -1.98
N GLY A 31 1.50 -6.31 -2.85
CA GLY A 31 1.29 -7.76 -2.91
C GLY A 31 0.04 -8.23 -3.67
N LYS A 32 -0.79 -7.31 -4.20
CA LYS A 32 -2.00 -7.65 -4.96
C LYS A 32 -1.81 -7.37 -6.44
N VAL A 33 -2.22 -8.31 -7.29
CA VAL A 33 -2.20 -8.14 -8.74
C VAL A 33 -3.17 -7.02 -9.15
N VAL A 34 -2.66 -6.04 -9.88
CA VAL A 34 -3.45 -4.91 -10.38
C VAL A 34 -3.64 -5.03 -11.88
N ARG A 35 -4.90 -5.11 -12.32
CA ARG A 35 -5.27 -5.17 -13.76
C ARG A 35 -5.87 -3.87 -14.30
N ARG A 36 -6.10 -2.90 -13.41
CA ARG A 36 -6.83 -1.66 -13.71
C ARG A 36 -5.87 -0.49 -13.96
N PRO A 37 -5.93 0.20 -15.11
CA PRO A 37 -5.04 1.33 -15.41
C PRO A 37 -5.31 2.58 -14.55
N ASP A 38 -6.55 2.71 -14.09
CA ASP A 38 -7.07 3.75 -13.18
C ASP A 38 -6.75 3.48 -11.70
N PHE A 39 -6.11 2.34 -11.38
CA PHE A 39 -5.80 2.01 -9.99
C PHE A 39 -4.92 3.10 -9.34
N PRO A 40 -5.36 3.72 -8.23
CA PRO A 40 -4.60 4.77 -7.57
C PRO A 40 -3.37 4.18 -6.90
N ILE A 41 -2.25 4.91 -6.94
CA ILE A 41 -1.04 4.56 -6.22
C ILE A 41 -0.72 5.73 -5.30
N GLY A 42 -0.57 5.42 -4.02
CA GLY A 42 -0.30 6.38 -2.96
C GLY A 42 1.18 6.45 -2.61
N VAL A 43 1.46 7.34 -1.66
CA VAL A 43 2.75 7.42 -0.98
C VAL A 43 2.96 6.16 -0.13
N MET A 44 4.18 5.64 -0.09
CA MET A 44 4.62 4.40 0.57
C MET A 44 4.13 3.10 -0.07
N ASP A 45 3.35 3.15 -1.15
CA ASP A 45 2.94 1.94 -1.86
C ASP A 45 4.13 1.25 -2.51
N ILE A 46 4.10 -0.08 -2.50
CA ILE A 46 5.12 -0.92 -3.13
C ILE A 46 4.57 -1.46 -4.44
N LEU A 47 5.22 -1.07 -5.54
CA LEU A 47 5.04 -1.64 -6.86
C LEU A 47 6.06 -2.77 -7.05
N SER A 48 5.60 -3.96 -7.42
CA SER A 48 6.45 -5.12 -7.69
C SER A 48 6.21 -5.60 -9.12
N ILE A 49 7.30 -5.93 -9.80
CA ILE A 49 7.32 -6.53 -11.13
C ILE A 49 8.05 -7.88 -10.99
N PRO A 50 7.31 -8.98 -10.71
CA PRO A 50 7.89 -10.29 -10.45
C PRO A 50 8.80 -10.79 -11.58
N ASP A 51 8.39 -10.58 -12.84
CA ASP A 51 9.15 -10.96 -14.04
C ASP A 51 10.56 -10.35 -14.09
N MET A 52 10.75 -9.19 -13.47
CA MET A 52 12.03 -8.48 -13.42
C MET A 52 12.77 -8.64 -12.08
N GLY A 53 12.17 -9.32 -11.10
CA GLY A 53 12.66 -9.35 -9.72
C GLY A 53 12.88 -7.94 -9.14
N ALA A 54 12.04 -6.99 -9.56
CA ALA A 54 12.23 -5.57 -9.24
C ALA A 54 11.07 -5.03 -8.42
N HIS A 55 11.43 -4.34 -7.34
CA HIS A 55 10.50 -3.73 -6.40
C HIS A 55 10.78 -2.25 -6.29
N TYR A 56 9.72 -1.45 -6.25
CA TYR A 56 9.78 0.00 -6.19
C TYR A 56 8.83 0.50 -5.10
N ARG A 57 9.32 1.37 -4.22
CA ARG A 57 8.50 2.11 -3.26
C ARG A 57 8.24 3.51 -3.80
N VAL A 58 6.98 3.92 -3.79
CA VAL A 58 6.59 5.26 -4.20
C VAL A 58 6.81 6.23 -3.03
N LEU A 59 7.65 7.23 -3.24
CA LEU A 59 8.00 8.23 -2.23
C LEU A 59 7.81 9.64 -2.79
N PRO A 60 7.43 10.61 -1.95
CA PRO A 60 7.45 12.01 -2.34
C PRO A 60 8.92 12.45 -2.47
N TYR A 61 9.27 13.01 -3.62
CA TYR A 61 10.58 13.58 -3.90
C TYR A 61 10.41 14.90 -4.66
N ASN A 62 10.96 15.99 -4.10
CA ASN A 62 10.94 17.33 -4.67
C ASN A 62 9.55 17.81 -5.14
N GLY A 63 8.51 17.54 -4.34
CA GLY A 63 7.12 17.94 -4.65
C GLY A 63 6.41 17.06 -5.69
N SER A 64 7.04 15.98 -6.15
CA SER A 64 6.46 14.97 -7.04
C SER A 64 6.54 13.57 -6.41
N LEU A 65 5.90 12.57 -7.03
CA LEU A 65 6.10 11.17 -6.64
C LEU A 65 7.27 10.58 -7.43
N ALA A 66 8.13 9.81 -6.78
CA ALA A 66 9.22 9.08 -7.41
C ALA A 66 9.12 7.59 -7.04
N ALA A 67 9.44 6.72 -8.00
CA ALA A 67 9.55 5.28 -7.79
C ALA A 67 10.99 4.94 -7.39
N HIS A 68 11.22 4.74 -6.09
CA HIS A 68 12.53 4.38 -5.55
C HIS A 68 12.69 2.86 -5.53
N ARG A 69 13.77 2.32 -6.11
CA ARG A 69 14.02 0.87 -6.12
C ARG A 69 14.37 0.37 -4.71
N ILE A 70 13.73 -0.71 -4.27
CA ILE A 70 13.95 -1.33 -2.95
C ILE A 70 14.39 -2.80 -3.09
N GLN A 71 14.96 -3.34 -2.02
CA GLN A 71 15.34 -4.76 -1.92
C GLN A 71 14.20 -5.61 -1.31
N ASP A 72 14.30 -6.93 -1.45
CA ASP A 72 13.31 -7.87 -0.93
C ASP A 72 13.17 -7.80 0.60
N SER A 73 14.25 -7.47 1.31
CA SER A 73 14.25 -7.25 2.77
C SER A 73 13.36 -6.07 3.20
N GLU A 74 13.03 -5.18 2.27
CA GLU A 74 12.22 -3.98 2.50
C GLU A 74 10.78 -4.13 2.02
N LEU A 75 10.34 -5.35 1.68
CA LEU A 75 8.98 -5.69 1.26
C LEU A 75 7.96 -5.69 2.42
N PHE A 76 7.88 -4.55 3.10
CA PHE A 76 6.91 -4.29 4.15
C PHE A 76 6.26 -2.92 3.94
N ARG A 77 5.03 -2.76 4.44
CA ARG A 77 4.33 -1.47 4.43
C ARG A 77 4.44 -0.81 5.79
N LEU A 78 4.71 0.48 5.77
CA LEU A 78 4.57 1.34 6.94
C LEU A 78 3.25 2.08 6.81
N LEU A 79 2.38 1.87 7.78
CA LEU A 79 1.05 2.45 7.80
C LEU A 79 0.87 3.23 9.10
N ARG A 80 0.45 4.49 8.98
CA ARG A 80 0.15 5.32 10.15
C ARG A 80 -1.25 5.04 10.65
N VAL A 81 -1.46 4.99 11.96
CA VAL A 81 -2.79 4.91 12.57
C VAL A 81 -3.44 6.29 12.51
N GLU A 82 -4.44 6.47 11.63
CA GLU A 82 -5.17 7.73 11.50
C GLU A 82 -6.28 7.84 12.54
N ASN A 83 -6.99 6.74 12.78
CA ASN A 83 -8.11 6.72 13.72
C ASN A 83 -8.33 5.32 14.29
N LYS A 84 -9.09 5.25 15.39
CA LYS A 84 -9.53 3.99 15.99
C LYS A 84 -11.01 4.05 16.32
N THR A 85 -11.70 2.98 15.98
CA THR A 85 -13.15 2.87 16.18
C THR A 85 -13.49 1.49 16.70
N ILE A 86 -14.33 1.41 17.72
CA ILE A 86 -14.88 0.13 18.18
C ILE A 86 -16.06 -0.21 17.28
N VAL A 87 -16.05 -1.42 16.71
CA VAL A 87 -17.13 -1.93 15.86
C VAL A 87 -17.89 -3.06 16.55
N LYS A 88 -19.03 -3.46 15.98
CA LYS A 88 -19.86 -4.54 16.52
C LYS A 88 -19.04 -5.82 16.73
N GLY A 89 -19.32 -6.53 17.83
CA GLY A 89 -18.63 -7.77 18.19
C GLY A 89 -17.34 -7.57 18.99
N LEU A 90 -17.22 -6.46 19.74
CA LEU A 90 -16.05 -6.15 20.58
C LEU A 90 -14.73 -6.19 19.80
N LYS A 91 -14.73 -5.59 18.60
CA LYS A 91 -13.50 -5.47 17.80
C LYS A 91 -13.06 -4.02 17.72
N LEU A 92 -11.76 -3.79 17.88
CA LEU A 92 -11.12 -2.52 17.60
C LEU A 92 -10.69 -2.48 16.15
N GLN A 93 -11.21 -1.51 15.41
CA GLN A 93 -10.75 -1.22 14.06
C GLN A 93 -9.73 -0.08 14.09
N LEU A 94 -8.50 -0.39 13.70
CA LEU A 94 -7.48 0.60 13.38
C LEU A 94 -7.67 1.04 11.93
N ASN A 95 -7.99 2.31 11.74
CA ASN A 95 -8.08 2.94 10.44
C ASN A 95 -6.68 3.47 10.10
N LEU A 96 -6.05 2.85 9.11
CA LEU A 96 -4.67 3.12 8.74
C LEU A 96 -4.59 4.02 7.50
N SER A 97 -3.46 4.71 7.36
CA SER A 97 -3.13 5.47 6.16
C SER A 97 -3.22 4.59 4.90
N GLY A 98 -3.67 5.15 3.79
CA GLY A 98 -3.88 4.38 2.55
C GLY A 98 -5.19 3.59 2.50
N GLY A 99 -6.12 3.83 3.43
CA GLY A 99 -7.46 3.26 3.40
C GLY A 99 -7.53 1.78 3.81
N VAL A 100 -6.52 1.30 4.53
CA VAL A 100 -6.46 -0.07 5.06
C VAL A 100 -7.04 -0.08 6.46
N ASN A 101 -7.83 -1.11 6.77
CA ASN A 101 -8.36 -1.31 8.11
C ASN A 101 -7.78 -2.59 8.71
N MET A 102 -7.36 -2.54 9.96
CA MET A 102 -6.92 -3.70 10.74
C MET A 102 -7.88 -3.91 11.91
N LEU A 103 -8.35 -5.15 12.07
CA LEU A 103 -9.24 -5.53 13.18
C LEU A 103 -8.44 -6.26 14.25
N LEU A 104 -8.65 -5.85 15.50
CA LEU A 104 -8.12 -6.50 16.68
C LEU A 104 -9.29 -6.92 17.57
N ASP A 105 -9.25 -8.14 18.09
CA ASP A 105 -10.25 -8.60 19.04
C ASP A 105 -9.97 -7.97 20.42
N LEU A 106 -11.00 -7.40 21.02
CA LEU A 106 -10.97 -6.90 22.39
C LEU A 106 -11.63 -7.92 23.31
N LYS A 107 -11.12 -8.03 24.55
CA LYS A 107 -11.79 -8.80 25.60
C LYS A 107 -12.82 -7.93 26.30
N ASP A 108 -12.48 -6.67 26.57
CA ASP A 108 -13.36 -5.67 27.16
C ASP A 108 -13.39 -4.34 26.39
N PRO A 109 -14.49 -3.57 26.42
CA PRO A 109 -14.57 -2.25 25.77
C PRO A 109 -13.53 -1.24 26.27
N GLN A 110 -13.10 -1.35 27.54
CA GLN A 110 -12.09 -0.48 28.14
C GLN A 110 -10.68 -0.79 27.62
N ASP A 111 -10.44 -2.00 27.11
CA ASP A 111 -9.15 -2.39 26.52
C ASP A 111 -8.80 -1.54 25.29
N ALA A 112 -9.80 -0.96 24.62
CA ALA A 112 -9.58 -0.03 23.53
C ALA A 112 -8.77 1.21 23.95
N LYS A 113 -8.90 1.65 25.20
CA LYS A 113 -8.15 2.79 25.76
C LYS A 113 -6.77 2.39 26.29
N ASN A 114 -6.63 1.15 26.76
CA ASN A 114 -5.37 0.61 27.32
C ASN A 114 -4.52 -0.14 26.28
N ASN A 115 -4.93 -0.14 25.01
CA ASN A 115 -4.20 -0.80 23.95
C ASN A 115 -2.85 -0.10 23.68
N VAL A 116 -1.85 -0.90 23.29
CA VAL A 116 -0.49 -0.51 22.91
C VAL A 116 -0.46 0.49 21.75
N TYR A 117 -1.42 0.44 20.84
CA TYR A 117 -1.44 1.34 19.69
C TYR A 117 -2.07 2.67 20.07
N SER A 118 -1.50 3.79 19.61
CA SER A 118 -1.96 5.19 19.71
C SER A 118 -2.27 5.75 18.30
N THR A 119 -2.95 6.88 18.20
CA THR A 119 -3.11 7.59 16.90
C THR A 119 -1.80 8.28 16.54
N LEU A 120 -1.46 8.35 15.25
CA LEU A 120 -0.18 8.82 14.71
C LEU A 120 0.99 7.84 14.86
N ASP A 121 0.78 6.70 15.52
CA ASP A 121 1.76 5.60 15.54
C ASP A 121 1.97 5.02 14.14
N SER A 122 3.18 4.52 13.89
CA SER A 122 3.53 3.79 12.67
C SER A 122 3.53 2.29 12.91
N LEU A 123 2.77 1.55 12.10
CA LEU A 123 2.74 0.10 12.11
C LEU A 123 3.50 -0.44 10.91
N LYS A 124 4.43 -1.36 11.17
CA LYS A 124 5.03 -2.20 10.14
C LYS A 124 4.13 -3.40 9.91
N THR A 125 3.72 -3.59 8.66
CA THR A 125 2.87 -4.71 8.24
C THR A 125 3.49 -5.42 7.05
N ASP A 126 3.34 -6.74 7.02
CA ASP A 126 3.72 -7.54 5.86
C ASP A 126 2.75 -7.30 4.69
N LEU A 127 3.20 -7.62 3.48
CA LEU A 127 2.40 -7.60 2.26
C LEU A 127 1.47 -8.83 2.24
N ARG A 128 0.36 -8.79 3.01
CA ARG A 128 -0.74 -9.76 2.95
C ARG A 128 -2.01 -9.14 2.39
#